data_AF-A0A970Q8G2-F1
#
_entry.id   AF-A0A970Q8G2-F1
#
_cell.length_a   1.000
_cell.length_b   1.000
_cell.length_c   1.000
_cell.angle_alpha   90.00
_cell.angle_beta   90.00
_cell.angle_gamma   90.00
#
_symmetry.space_group_name_H-M   'P 1'
#
loop_
_entity.id
_entity.type
_entity.pdbx_description
1 polymer ?
#
loop_
_entity_poly.entity_id
_entity_poly.type
_entity_poly.pdbx_seq_one_letter_code
_entity_poly.pdbx_strand_id
1 'polypeptide(L)'
;MIQIRWHGRGGQGAITAAKIFATAAFKSGYTGVVMAPTFGTERRGAPVFTSLKLAKEKIYDISPIETPDIVVVLDHLLLTEADVTGGLKERGLMVLNTPKPLDSYDFGVERLAVADATSLAVEAGLPRGVVNSGVIGILCRAFDIVPFERVLGEIEAEFKTKRPQANAQSARLAYERTVVNGSPTVADADDAGAIAGRLGADLVAVVRDPGSAVSGSG
;
A
#
# COMPACT_ATOMS: atom_id res chain seq x y z
N MET A 1 0.54 -13.32 -5.14
CA MET A 1 0.50 -12.07 -5.92
C MET A 1 -0.01 -10.97 -5.02
N ILE A 2 0.59 -9.78 -5.08
CA ILE A 2 0.22 -8.59 -4.31
C ILE A 2 -0.48 -7.63 -5.27
N GLN A 3 -1.61 -7.07 -4.85
CA GLN A 3 -2.44 -6.16 -5.63
C GLN A 3 -2.61 -4.82 -4.92
N ILE A 4 -2.04 -3.76 -5.50
CA ILE A 4 -2.01 -2.40 -4.95
C ILE A 4 -2.83 -1.48 -5.86
N ARG A 5 -3.81 -0.78 -5.31
CA ARG A 5 -4.58 0.24 -6.02
C ARG A 5 -4.20 1.63 -5.51
N TRP A 6 -3.66 2.46 -6.39
CA TRP A 6 -3.20 3.81 -6.08
C TRP A 6 -4.26 4.81 -6.52
N HIS A 7 -4.74 5.64 -5.61
CA HIS A 7 -5.69 6.72 -5.86
C HIS A 7 -5.01 8.06 -5.67
N GLY A 8 -5.28 8.98 -6.58
CA GLY A 8 -4.80 10.35 -6.50
C GLY A 8 -5.64 11.27 -7.37
N ARG A 9 -5.16 12.48 -7.59
CA ARG A 9 -5.73 13.41 -8.56
C ARG A 9 -4.85 13.51 -9.79
N GLY A 10 -5.48 13.82 -10.94
CA GLY A 10 -4.74 14.15 -12.16
C GLY A 10 -3.69 15.24 -11.89
N GLY A 11 -2.41 14.88 -11.99
CA GLY A 11 -1.26 15.74 -11.68
C GLY A 11 -0.54 15.50 -10.34
N GLN A 12 -1.09 14.71 -9.41
CA GLN A 12 -0.45 14.41 -8.11
C GLN A 12 0.62 13.30 -8.19
N GLY A 13 0.71 12.58 -9.31
CA GLY A 13 1.75 11.59 -9.53
C GLY A 13 1.45 10.17 -9.03
N ALA A 14 0.18 9.76 -8.91
CA ALA A 14 -0.18 8.38 -8.51
C ALA A 14 0.41 7.32 -9.46
N ILE A 15 0.35 7.55 -10.77
CA ILE A 15 0.94 6.66 -11.79
C ILE A 15 2.45 6.62 -11.68
N THR A 16 3.09 7.78 -11.48
CA THR A 16 4.53 7.88 -11.28
C THR A 16 4.96 7.14 -10.01
N ALA A 17 4.25 7.29 -8.90
CA ALA A 17 4.53 6.60 -7.66
C ALA A 17 4.45 5.07 -7.82
N ALA A 18 3.37 4.59 -8.43
CA ALA A 18 3.19 3.17 -8.71
C ALA A 18 4.31 2.62 -9.61
N LYS A 19 4.71 3.37 -10.65
CA LYS A 19 5.81 2.99 -11.56
C LYS A 19 7.17 2.92 -10.85
N ILE A 20 7.47 3.88 -9.98
CA ILE A 20 8.72 3.89 -9.19
C ILE A 20 8.77 2.64 -8.30
N PHE A 21 7.70 2.40 -7.54
CA PHE A 21 7.63 1.25 -6.64
C PHE A 21 7.68 -0.08 -7.41
N ALA A 22 6.99 -0.17 -8.56
CA ALA A 22 7.03 -1.33 -9.45
C ALA A 22 8.46 -1.62 -9.96
N THR A 23 9.19 -0.57 -10.34
CA THR A 23 10.58 -0.70 -10.81
C THR A 23 11.50 -1.18 -9.69
N ALA A 24 11.33 -0.64 -8.48
CA ALA A 24 12.09 -1.07 -7.30
C ALA A 24 11.77 -2.53 -6.94
N ALA A 25 10.50 -2.92 -6.98
CA ALA A 25 10.06 -4.30 -6.73
C ALA A 25 10.61 -5.28 -7.76
N PHE A 26 10.58 -4.92 -9.05
CA PHE A 26 11.16 -5.73 -10.12
C PHE A 26 12.64 -6.01 -9.88
N LYS A 27 13.40 -4.96 -9.53
CA LYS A 27 14.82 -5.05 -9.18
C LYS A 27 15.09 -5.76 -7.85
N SER A 28 14.06 -6.07 -7.07
CA SER A 28 14.08 -6.89 -5.85
C SER A 28 13.46 -8.29 -6.04
N GLY A 29 13.37 -8.76 -7.29
CA GLY A 29 12.99 -10.14 -7.61
C GLY A 29 11.50 -10.38 -7.77
N TYR A 30 10.65 -9.36 -7.77
CA TYR A 30 9.26 -9.48 -8.22
C TYR A 30 9.20 -9.41 -9.74
N THR A 31 9.49 -10.53 -10.41
CA THR A 31 9.63 -10.57 -11.88
C THR A 31 8.30 -10.38 -12.62
N GLY A 32 7.17 -10.66 -11.97
CA GLY A 32 5.84 -10.33 -12.46
C GLY A 32 5.42 -8.93 -12.03
N VAL A 33 5.34 -8.01 -12.98
CA VAL A 33 4.88 -6.64 -12.76
C VAL A 33 3.85 -6.27 -13.83
N VAL A 34 2.66 -5.89 -13.39
CA VAL A 34 1.60 -5.40 -14.28
C VAL A 34 1.05 -4.11 -13.73
N MET A 35 0.93 -3.10 -14.58
CA MET A 35 0.24 -1.85 -14.27
C MET A 35 -0.94 -1.68 -15.21
N ALA A 36 -2.10 -1.35 -14.65
CA ALA A 36 -3.30 -1.02 -15.41
C ALA A 36 -3.80 0.36 -14.93
N PRO A 37 -3.38 1.46 -15.60
CA PRO A 37 -3.91 2.78 -15.27
C PRO A 37 -5.36 2.87 -15.73
N THR A 38 -6.22 3.46 -14.90
CA THR A 38 -7.60 3.72 -15.26
C THR A 38 -7.82 5.22 -15.34
N PHE A 39 -8.13 5.67 -16.55
CA PHE A 39 -8.39 7.08 -16.84
C PHE A 39 -9.89 7.27 -17.00
N GLY A 40 -10.49 8.11 -16.15
CA GLY A 40 -11.84 8.63 -16.36
C GLY A 40 -11.83 9.77 -17.39
N THR A 41 -12.66 10.79 -17.19
CA THR A 41 -12.52 12.05 -17.93
C THR A 41 -11.21 12.74 -17.52
N GLU A 42 -10.16 12.62 -18.33
CA GLU A 42 -8.84 13.20 -18.05
C GLU A 42 -8.90 14.73 -17.99
N ARG A 43 -9.09 15.26 -16.79
CA ARG A 43 -8.90 16.68 -16.46
C ARG A 43 -8.06 16.79 -15.18
N ARG A 44 -7.21 17.81 -15.09
CA ARG A 44 -6.41 18.08 -13.89
C ARG A 44 -7.32 18.15 -12.66
N GLY A 45 -6.89 17.56 -11.55
CA GLY A 45 -7.63 17.56 -10.29
C GLY A 45 -8.73 16.49 -10.16
N ALA A 46 -9.17 15.86 -11.25
CA ALA A 46 -10.14 14.76 -11.17
C ALA A 46 -9.54 13.55 -10.43
N PRO A 47 -10.35 12.82 -9.64
CA PRO A 47 -9.96 11.52 -9.10
C PRO A 47 -9.50 10.58 -10.22
N VAL A 48 -8.34 9.95 -10.00
CA VAL A 48 -7.75 8.94 -10.89
C VAL A 48 -7.23 7.79 -10.05
N PHE A 49 -7.16 6.61 -10.64
CA PHE A 49 -6.50 5.48 -10.00
C PHE A 49 -5.67 4.64 -10.98
N THR A 50 -4.71 3.90 -10.44
CA THR A 50 -3.94 2.91 -11.19
C THR A 50 -3.78 1.65 -10.37
N SER A 51 -3.84 0.51 -11.06
CA SER A 51 -3.60 -0.80 -10.48
C SER A 51 -2.14 -1.19 -10.67
N LEU A 52 -1.54 -1.77 -9.64
CA LEU A 52 -0.21 -2.38 -9.67
C LEU A 52 -0.30 -3.80 -9.09
N LYS A 53 0.07 -4.80 -9.90
CA LYS A 53 0.17 -6.20 -9.48
C LYS A 53 1.64 -6.61 -9.45
N LEU A 54 2.06 -7.25 -8.36
CA LEU A 54 3.42 -7.73 -8.14
C LEU A 54 3.41 -9.23 -7.80
N ALA A 55 4.30 -10.00 -8.42
CA ALA A 55 4.48 -11.42 -8.13
C ALA A 55 5.94 -11.84 -8.39
N LYS A 56 6.36 -12.95 -7.77
CA LYS A 56 7.66 -13.57 -8.05
C LYS A 56 7.68 -14.28 -9.42
N GLU A 57 6.51 -14.53 -10.00
CA GLU A 57 6.29 -15.19 -11.28
C GLU A 57 5.51 -14.30 -12.26
N LYS A 58 5.47 -14.68 -13.55
CA LYS A 58 4.78 -13.92 -14.59
C LYS A 58 3.29 -13.76 -14.29
N ILE A 59 2.76 -12.56 -14.52
CA ILE A 59 1.34 -12.24 -14.39
C ILE A 59 0.73 -12.15 -15.80
N TYR A 60 -0.37 -12.87 -16.02
CA TYR A 60 -1.13 -12.83 -17.28
C TYR A 60 -2.34 -11.90 -17.21
N ASP A 61 -2.87 -11.69 -16.01
CA ASP A 61 -4.04 -10.85 -15.80
C ASP A 61 -3.69 -9.36 -15.78
N ILE A 62 -4.04 -8.69 -16.88
CA ILE A 62 -3.83 -7.25 -17.11
C ILE A 62 -5.04 -6.38 -16.75
N SER A 63 -6.10 -6.96 -16.17
CA SER A 63 -7.30 -6.22 -15.78
C SER A 63 -7.05 -5.25 -14.61
N PRO A 64 -7.86 -4.18 -14.46
CA PRO A 64 -7.89 -3.37 -13.25
C PRO A 64 -8.22 -4.18 -11.98
N ILE A 65 -7.71 -3.76 -10.83
CA ILE A 65 -7.92 -4.42 -9.54
C ILE A 65 -9.27 -4.02 -8.94
N GLU A 66 -10.16 -5.00 -8.77
CA GLU A 66 -11.42 -4.84 -8.05
C GLU A 66 -11.26 -5.09 -6.54
N THR A 67 -10.45 -6.09 -6.16
CA THR A 67 -10.26 -6.52 -4.76
C THR A 67 -8.80 -6.36 -4.29
N PRO A 68 -8.33 -5.13 -3.99
CA PRO A 68 -6.94 -4.88 -3.63
C PRO A 68 -6.54 -5.46 -2.27
N ASP A 69 -5.28 -5.86 -2.17
CA ASP A 69 -4.62 -6.13 -0.88
C ASP A 69 -4.22 -4.82 -0.19
N ILE A 70 -3.87 -3.81 -1.00
CA ILE A 70 -3.38 -2.52 -0.52
C ILE A 70 -4.05 -1.39 -1.30
N VAL A 71 -4.57 -0.39 -0.59
CA VAL A 71 -5.05 0.86 -1.17
C VAL A 71 -4.12 1.98 -0.72
N VAL A 72 -3.61 2.75 -1.69
CA VAL A 72 -2.74 3.91 -1.43
C VAL A 72 -3.46 5.17 -1.89
N VAL A 73 -3.65 6.14 -1.01
CA VAL A 73 -4.39 7.38 -1.29
C VAL A 73 -3.47 8.59 -1.12
N LEU A 74 -3.22 9.28 -2.23
CA LEU A 74 -2.30 10.43 -2.28
C LEU A 74 -2.89 11.71 -1.67
N ASP A 75 -4.20 11.76 -1.44
CA ASP A 75 -4.90 12.92 -0.89
C ASP A 75 -6.17 12.49 -0.15
N HIS A 76 -6.20 12.65 1.17
CA HIS A 76 -7.35 12.28 1.99
C HIS A 76 -8.68 12.95 1.60
N LEU A 77 -8.67 14.06 0.86
CA LEU A 77 -9.92 14.67 0.38
C LEU A 77 -10.65 13.78 -0.63
N LEU A 78 -9.95 12.85 -1.30
CA LEU A 78 -10.56 11.87 -2.21
C LEU A 78 -11.57 10.96 -1.50
N LEU A 79 -11.44 10.78 -0.18
CA LEU A 79 -12.39 10.00 0.64
C LEU A 79 -13.82 10.56 0.59
N THR A 80 -13.97 11.85 0.29
CA THR A 80 -15.29 12.51 0.17
C THR A 80 -15.84 12.50 -1.25
N GLU A 81 -15.04 12.10 -2.24
CA GLU A 81 -15.37 12.19 -3.67
C GLU A 81 -15.56 10.82 -4.33
N ALA A 82 -14.94 9.78 -3.79
CA ALA A 82 -15.00 8.42 -4.33
C ALA A 82 -14.90 7.37 -3.22
N ASP A 83 -15.51 6.21 -3.45
CA ASP A 83 -15.27 5.04 -2.62
C ASP A 83 -13.90 4.42 -2.93
N VAL A 84 -12.85 4.98 -2.33
CA VAL A 84 -11.47 4.50 -2.52
C VAL A 84 -11.23 3.14 -1.87
N THR A 85 -12.03 2.82 -0.85
CA THR A 85 -11.99 1.59 -0.03
C THR A 85 -12.73 0.42 -0.66
N GLY A 86 -13.57 0.66 -1.68
CA GLY A 86 -14.40 -0.37 -2.30
C GLY A 86 -13.62 -1.60 -2.73
N GLY A 87 -13.96 -2.76 -2.17
CA GLY A 87 -13.31 -4.05 -2.46
C GLY A 87 -11.97 -4.28 -1.74
N LEU A 88 -11.48 -3.33 -0.94
CA LEU A 88 -10.32 -3.58 -0.06
C LEU A 88 -10.63 -4.77 0.85
N LYS A 89 -9.73 -5.74 0.86
CA LYS A 89 -9.87 -6.95 1.68
C LYS A 89 -9.91 -6.59 3.17
N GLU A 90 -10.60 -7.38 3.99
CA GLU A 90 -10.73 -7.15 5.44
C GLU A 90 -9.37 -6.99 6.14
N ARG A 91 -8.39 -7.81 5.75
CA ARG A 91 -7.00 -7.76 6.23
C ARG A 91 -6.07 -6.86 5.39
N GLY A 92 -6.67 -6.02 4.55
CA GLY A 92 -5.95 -5.15 3.65
C GLY A 92 -5.24 -4.02 4.38
N LEU A 93 -4.31 -3.38 3.67
CA LEU A 93 -3.58 -2.21 4.15
C LEU A 93 -4.11 -0.95 3.45
N MET A 94 -4.49 0.04 4.25
CA MET A 94 -4.76 1.40 3.79
C MET A 94 -3.53 2.29 4.05
N VAL A 95 -3.02 2.95 3.01
CA VAL A 95 -1.95 3.95 3.10
C VAL A 95 -2.52 5.30 2.72
N LEU A 96 -2.42 6.29 3.60
CA LEU A 96 -3.14 7.56 3.44
C LEU A 96 -2.22 8.77 3.70
N ASN A 97 -2.11 9.65 2.70
CA ASN A 97 -1.55 10.99 2.90
C ASN A 97 -2.61 11.89 3.55
N THR A 98 -2.35 12.31 4.79
CA THR A 98 -3.27 13.14 5.57
C THR A 98 -2.54 13.96 6.62
N PRO A 99 -2.98 15.21 6.89
CA PRO A 99 -2.53 15.98 8.04
C PRO A 99 -3.19 15.54 9.36
N LYS A 100 -4.20 14.66 9.31
CA LYS A 100 -4.96 14.24 10.49
C LYS A 100 -4.30 13.03 11.18
N PRO A 101 -4.44 12.89 12.49
CA PRO A 101 -3.95 11.71 13.21
C PRO A 101 -4.69 10.43 12.78
N LEU A 102 -4.07 9.28 13.05
CA LEU A 102 -4.56 7.96 12.64
C LEU A 102 -5.98 7.69 13.14
N ASP A 103 -6.27 8.06 14.38
CA ASP A 103 -7.57 7.88 15.06
C ASP A 103 -8.71 8.73 14.45
N SER A 104 -8.41 9.63 13.52
CA SER A 104 -9.43 10.38 12.76
C SER A 104 -10.12 9.54 11.69
N TYR A 105 -9.68 8.30 11.48
CA TYR A 105 -10.16 7.42 10.43
C TYR A 105 -10.55 6.06 10.98
N ASP A 106 -11.74 5.61 10.61
CA ASP A 106 -12.20 4.25 10.79
C ASP A 106 -12.69 3.72 9.44
N PHE A 107 -11.86 2.90 8.80
CA PHE A 107 -12.20 2.24 7.53
C PHE A 107 -12.67 0.80 7.74
N GLY A 108 -12.79 0.33 8.99
CA GLY A 108 -13.05 -1.09 9.27
C GLY A 108 -11.94 -2.03 8.76
N VAL A 109 -10.73 -1.51 8.55
CA VAL A 109 -9.56 -2.27 8.08
C VAL A 109 -8.65 -2.64 9.24
N GLU A 110 -8.00 -3.80 9.16
CA GLU A 110 -7.00 -4.20 10.17
C GLU A 110 -5.80 -3.25 10.22
N ARG A 111 -5.40 -2.67 9.07
CA ARG A 111 -4.15 -1.90 8.95
C ARG A 111 -4.33 -0.59 8.18
N LEU A 112 -3.84 0.47 8.78
CA LEU A 112 -3.86 1.86 8.33
C LEU A 112 -2.51 2.50 8.65
N ALA A 113 -1.91 3.11 7.63
CA ALA A 113 -0.69 3.88 7.72
C ALA A 113 -0.97 5.33 7.28
N VAL A 114 -0.61 6.30 8.11
CA VAL A 114 -0.84 7.72 7.85
C VAL A 114 0.43 8.54 8.03
N ALA A 115 0.60 9.54 7.16
CA ALA A 115 1.53 10.64 7.37
C ALA A 115 1.11 11.87 6.54
N ASP A 116 1.56 13.05 6.94
CA ASP A 116 1.38 14.28 6.16
C ASP A 116 2.49 14.44 5.11
N ALA A 117 2.48 13.60 4.08
CA ALA A 117 3.43 13.69 2.98
C ALA A 117 3.42 15.07 2.29
N THR A 118 2.31 15.82 2.39
CA THR A 118 2.19 17.16 1.82
C THR A 118 3.11 18.16 2.54
N SER A 119 3.06 18.19 3.87
CA SER A 119 3.93 19.07 4.67
C SER A 119 5.38 18.60 4.64
N LEU A 120 5.61 17.28 4.66
CA LEU A 120 6.96 16.70 4.62
C LEU A 120 7.66 16.94 3.27
N ALA A 121 6.93 17.00 2.16
CA ALA A 121 7.48 17.41 0.87
C ALA A 121 8.01 18.85 0.91
N VAL A 122 7.27 19.77 1.52
CA VAL A 122 7.70 21.17 1.68
C VAL A 122 8.94 21.27 2.57
N GLU A 123 8.97 20.52 3.68
CA GLU A 123 10.13 20.43 4.56
C GLU A 123 11.37 19.91 3.82
N ALA A 124 11.20 18.92 2.94
CA ALA A 124 12.27 18.41 2.07
C ALA A 124 12.69 19.36 0.93
N GLY A 125 12.07 20.55 0.82
CA GLY A 125 12.38 21.55 -0.21
C GLY A 125 11.67 21.33 -1.54
N LEU A 126 10.55 20.59 -1.57
CA LEU A 126 9.70 20.44 -2.76
C LEU A 126 8.53 21.45 -2.74
N PRO A 127 7.95 21.77 -3.92
CA PRO A 127 6.71 22.53 -3.99
C PRO A 127 5.55 21.80 -3.30
N ARG A 128 4.65 22.57 -2.67
CA ARG A 128 3.41 22.03 -2.10
C ARG A 128 2.61 21.31 -3.20
N GLY A 129 2.22 20.06 -2.94
CA GLY A 129 1.48 19.21 -3.88
C GLY A 129 2.31 18.13 -4.59
N VAL A 130 3.65 18.17 -4.48
CA VAL A 130 4.52 17.06 -4.93
C VAL A 130 4.60 16.01 -3.82
N VAL A 131 3.57 15.16 -3.73
CA VAL A 131 3.39 14.22 -2.60
C VAL A 131 3.80 12.78 -2.91
N ASN A 132 3.97 12.45 -4.18
CA ASN A 132 4.17 11.08 -4.66
C ASN A 132 5.36 10.37 -4.00
N SER A 133 6.51 11.04 -3.85
CA SER A 133 7.70 10.46 -3.22
C SER A 133 7.48 10.21 -1.72
N GLY A 134 6.88 11.18 -1.01
CA GLY A 134 6.47 11.02 0.38
C GLY A 134 5.53 9.83 0.58
N VAL A 135 4.50 9.70 -0.27
CA VAL A 135 3.52 8.60 -0.19
C VAL A 135 4.17 7.23 -0.40
N ILE A 136 5.17 7.11 -1.27
CA ILE A 136 5.96 5.87 -1.40
C ILE A 136 6.67 5.56 -0.08
N GLY A 137 7.21 6.57 0.61
CA GLY A 137 7.79 6.42 1.96
C GLY A 137 6.80 5.86 2.98
N ILE A 138 5.55 6.35 2.99
CA ILE A 138 4.49 5.82 3.86
C ILE A 138 4.22 4.34 3.56
N LEU A 139 4.09 3.99 2.27
CA LEU A 139 3.90 2.59 1.85
C LEU A 139 5.06 1.70 2.32
N CYS A 140 6.31 2.12 2.08
CA CYS A 140 7.49 1.35 2.48
C CYS A 140 7.58 1.14 4.00
N ARG A 141 7.12 2.10 4.81
CA ARG A 141 7.08 1.93 6.28
C ARG A 141 6.08 0.87 6.71
N ALA A 142 4.93 0.81 6.04
CA ALA A 142 3.86 -0.12 6.38
C ALA A 142 4.03 -1.51 5.73
N PHE A 143 4.75 -1.58 4.60
CA PHE A 143 4.86 -2.76 3.76
C PHE A 143 6.30 -2.94 3.26
N ASP A 144 7.11 -3.63 4.07
CA ASP A 144 8.55 -3.78 3.85
C ASP A 144 8.87 -5.03 3.02
N ILE A 145 8.56 -4.96 1.73
CA ILE A 145 8.83 -6.04 0.75
C ILE A 145 9.97 -5.72 -0.23
N VAL A 146 10.43 -4.47 -0.22
CA VAL A 146 11.48 -3.95 -1.09
C VAL A 146 12.40 -3.12 -0.21
N PRO A 147 13.73 -3.37 -0.22
CA PRO A 147 14.67 -2.58 0.56
C PRO A 147 14.48 -1.09 0.29
N PHE A 148 14.23 -0.32 1.34
CA PHE A 148 13.85 1.09 1.19
C PHE A 148 14.90 1.91 0.45
N GLU A 149 16.19 1.65 0.67
CA GLU A 149 17.28 2.32 -0.06
C GLU A 149 17.24 2.07 -1.58
N ARG A 150 16.73 0.91 -2.03
CA ARG A 150 16.50 0.68 -3.46
C ARG A 150 15.39 1.57 -3.98
N VAL A 151 14.31 1.72 -3.21
CA VAL A 151 13.19 2.60 -3.57
C VAL A 151 13.67 4.05 -3.68
N LEU A 152 14.49 4.51 -2.74
CA LEU A 152 15.11 5.84 -2.81
C LEU A 152 15.95 6.03 -4.07
N GLY A 153 16.76 5.03 -4.44
CA GLY A 153 17.51 5.06 -5.70
C GLY A 153 16.62 5.18 -6.94
N GLU A 154 15.47 4.49 -6.98
CA GLU A 154 14.51 4.62 -8.08
C GLU A 154 13.79 5.98 -8.09
N ILE A 155 13.52 6.56 -6.91
CA ILE A 155 12.98 7.92 -6.80
C ILE A 155 13.97 8.93 -7.39
N GLU A 156 15.24 8.85 -7.02
CA GLU A 156 16.28 9.74 -7.57
C GLU A 156 16.45 9.56 -9.08
N ALA A 157 16.39 8.33 -9.58
CA ALA A 157 16.49 8.04 -11.00
C ALA A 157 15.33 8.63 -11.81
N GLU A 158 14.08 8.48 -11.33
CA GLU A 158 12.90 9.05 -11.99
C GLU A 158 12.93 10.59 -11.97
N PHE A 159 13.42 11.20 -10.88
CA PHE A 159 13.50 12.65 -10.71
C PHE A 159 14.89 13.25 -10.95
N LYS A 160 15.72 12.60 -11.76
CA LYS A 160 17.13 13.02 -12.00
C LYS A 160 17.32 14.49 -12.40
N THR A 161 16.34 15.09 -13.07
CA THR A 161 16.37 16.52 -13.48
C THR A 161 15.48 17.43 -12.63
N LYS A 162 14.83 16.90 -11.59
CA LYS A 162 13.77 17.58 -10.82
C LYS A 162 13.97 17.38 -9.32
N ARG A 163 15.09 17.89 -8.79
CA ARG A 163 15.44 17.83 -7.36
C ARG A 163 15.42 16.37 -6.84
N PRO A 164 16.28 15.48 -7.36
CA PRO A 164 16.24 14.06 -7.00
C PRO A 164 16.44 13.83 -5.49
N GLN A 165 17.40 14.54 -4.87
CA GLN A 165 17.67 14.41 -3.43
C GLN A 165 16.50 14.89 -2.56
N ALA A 166 15.81 15.98 -2.96
CA ALA A 166 14.63 16.47 -2.25
C ALA A 166 13.46 15.47 -2.33
N ASN A 167 13.30 14.78 -3.47
CA ASN A 167 12.32 13.71 -3.61
C ASN A 167 12.64 12.51 -2.72
N ALA A 168 13.89 12.05 -2.71
CA ALA A 168 14.33 10.97 -1.81
C ALA A 168 14.17 11.37 -0.33
N GLN A 169 14.52 12.61 0.02
CA GLN A 169 14.35 13.12 1.38
C GLN A 169 12.87 13.20 1.79
N SER A 170 11.98 13.62 0.89
CA SER A 170 10.54 13.61 1.15
C SER A 170 10.03 12.20 1.46
N ALA A 171 10.50 11.18 0.73
CA ALA A 171 10.18 9.78 1.01
C ALA A 171 10.75 9.33 2.36
N ARG A 172 11.99 9.69 2.68
CA ARG A 172 12.66 9.34 3.94
C ARG A 172 11.93 9.93 5.15
N LEU A 173 11.61 11.22 5.12
CA LEU A 173 10.84 11.89 6.18
C LEU A 173 9.47 11.23 6.39
N ALA A 174 8.78 10.89 5.30
CA ALA A 174 7.49 10.22 5.39
C ALA A 174 7.63 8.81 5.96
N TYR A 175 8.62 8.03 5.52
CA TYR A 175 8.91 6.70 6.08
C TYR A 175 9.14 6.77 7.59
N GLU A 176 9.94 7.73 8.05
CA GLU A 176 10.28 7.90 9.48
C GLU A 176 9.09 8.35 10.33
N ARG A 177 8.23 9.24 9.79
CA ARG A 177 7.13 9.86 10.54
C ARG A 177 5.77 9.20 10.32
N THR A 178 5.73 8.11 9.56
CA THR A 178 4.50 7.37 9.34
C THR A 178 4.08 6.66 10.62
N VAL A 179 2.83 6.88 11.01
CA VAL A 179 2.17 6.16 12.10
C VAL A 179 1.36 5.02 11.47
N VAL A 180 1.49 3.83 12.03
CA VAL A 180 0.78 2.61 11.58
C VAL A 180 0.04 2.03 12.78
N ASN A 181 -1.21 1.58 12.58
CA ASN A 181 -1.86 0.69 13.55
C ASN A 181 -1.50 -0.77 13.22
N GLY A 182 -1.08 -1.53 14.23
CA GLY A 182 -0.50 -2.87 14.06
C GLY A 182 0.99 -2.87 13.72
N SER A 183 1.62 -4.06 13.75
CA SER A 183 3.06 -4.23 13.48
C SER A 183 3.39 -4.05 11.98
N PRO A 184 4.60 -3.58 11.62
CA PRO A 184 5.08 -3.61 10.24
C PRO A 184 5.19 -5.06 9.74
N THR A 185 4.74 -5.33 8.51
CA THR A 185 5.01 -6.63 7.85
C THR A 185 6.45 -6.62 7.33
N VAL A 186 7.28 -7.53 7.85
CA VAL A 186 8.55 -7.96 7.26
C VAL A 186 8.22 -9.15 6.36
N ALA A 187 8.68 -9.14 5.10
CA ALA A 187 8.61 -10.33 4.26
C ALA A 187 10.04 -10.81 4.00
N ASP A 188 10.41 -11.99 4.49
CA ASP A 188 11.46 -12.92 3.96
C ASP A 188 11.68 -14.08 4.97
N ALA A 189 11.87 -15.36 4.63
CA ALA A 189 12.22 -16.01 3.35
C ALA A 189 11.31 -17.23 3.00
N ASP A 190 10.25 -17.49 3.79
CA ASP A 190 9.21 -18.53 3.57
C ASP A 190 7.77 -17.94 3.47
N ASP A 191 7.59 -16.62 3.60
CA ASP A 191 6.28 -16.00 3.90
C ASP A 191 5.25 -15.95 2.76
N ALA A 192 5.62 -16.40 1.57
CA ALA A 192 4.63 -16.83 0.58
C ALA A 192 3.76 -17.97 1.14
N GLY A 193 4.29 -18.83 2.03
CA GLY A 193 3.56 -19.88 2.73
C GLY A 193 2.56 -19.37 3.79
N ALA A 194 2.76 -18.18 4.36
CA ALA A 194 2.02 -17.68 5.52
C ALA A 194 0.95 -16.63 5.18
N ILE A 195 1.07 -15.92 4.05
CA ILE A 195 -0.14 -15.43 3.36
C ILE A 195 -0.93 -16.65 2.84
N ALA A 196 -0.23 -17.73 2.46
CA ALA A 196 -0.82 -18.95 1.91
C ALA A 196 -1.39 -19.96 2.94
N GLY A 197 -1.34 -19.69 4.24
CA GLY A 197 -1.93 -20.61 5.22
C GLY A 197 -3.46 -20.53 5.31
N ARG A 198 -4.04 -19.32 5.24
CA ARG A 198 -5.47 -19.13 5.58
C ARG A 198 -6.08 -17.82 5.01
N LEU A 199 -6.81 -17.68 3.89
CA LEU A 199 -7.40 -18.58 2.88
C LEU A 199 -7.82 -19.96 3.40
N GLY A 200 -8.19 -20.03 4.68
CA GLY A 200 -8.27 -21.29 5.41
C GLY A 200 -9.37 -22.12 4.78
N ALA A 201 -8.95 -23.14 4.03
CA ALA A 201 -9.77 -24.28 3.73
C ALA A 201 -10.51 -24.68 5.02
N ASP A 202 -11.83 -24.77 4.88
CA ASP A 202 -12.75 -25.55 5.67
C ASP A 202 -12.56 -25.56 7.19
N LEU A 203 -13.59 -25.06 7.87
CA LEU A 203 -14.37 -25.93 8.74
C LEU A 203 -13.53 -26.90 9.59
N VAL A 204 -12.93 -26.41 10.67
CA VAL A 204 -12.54 -27.31 11.77
C VAL A 204 -13.21 -26.84 13.04
N ALA A 205 -14.32 -27.53 13.29
CA ALA A 205 -14.69 -28.15 14.55
C ALA A 205 -14.43 -27.29 15.79
N VAL A 206 -15.49 -26.87 16.47
CA VAL A 206 -15.99 -27.68 17.60
C VAL A 206 -14.81 -28.35 18.29
N VAL A 207 -14.17 -27.61 19.20
CA VAL A 207 -13.47 -28.25 20.31
C VAL A 207 -14.53 -29.02 21.07
N ARG A 208 -14.60 -30.32 20.74
CA ARG A 208 -15.15 -31.34 21.60
C ARG A 208 -14.36 -31.27 22.90
N ASP A 209 -15.10 -31.10 23.99
CA ASP A 209 -14.69 -31.61 25.28
C ASP A 209 -14.85 -33.15 25.24
N PRO A 210 -13.79 -33.96 25.39
CA PRO A 210 -13.90 -35.39 25.56
C PRO A 210 -13.78 -35.75 27.04
N GLY A 211 -14.93 -36.00 27.66
CA GLY A 211 -15.06 -37.11 28.61
C GLY A 211 -15.10 -36.74 30.09
N SER A 212 -16.31 -36.74 30.65
CA SER A 212 -16.62 -37.72 31.69
C SER A 212 -18.10 -38.07 31.67
N ALA A 213 -18.41 -39.22 31.08
CA ALA A 213 -19.61 -39.97 31.40
C ALA A 213 -19.15 -41.38 31.77
N VAL A 214 -19.10 -41.69 33.07
CA VAL A 214 -19.37 -43.04 33.56
C VAL A 214 -20.17 -42.92 34.86
N SER A 215 -21.30 -43.62 34.82
CA SER A 215 -22.27 -43.97 35.85
C SER A 215 -21.71 -44.41 37.20
N GLY A 216 -22.48 -44.11 38.26
CA GLY A 216 -22.45 -44.83 39.53
C GLY A 216 -23.84 -44.81 40.17
N SER A 217 -24.51 -45.96 40.13
CA SER A 217 -25.70 -46.30 40.89
C SER A 217 -25.47 -46.21 42.41
N GLY A 218 -26.45 -45.65 43.12
CA GLY A 218 -26.55 -45.63 44.59
C GLY A 218 -27.77 -44.83 45.01
#